data_AF-A0A074Y260-F1
#
_entry.id   AF-A0A074Y260-F1
#
_cell.length_a   1.000
_cell.length_b   1.000
_cell.length_c   1.000
_cell.angle_alpha   90.00
_cell.angle_beta   90.00
_cell.angle_gamma   90.00
#
_symmetry.space_group_name_H-M   'P 1'
#
loop_
_entity.id
_entity.type
_entity.pdbx_description
1 polymer ?
#
loop_
_entity_poly.entity_id
_entity_poly.type
_entity_poly.pdbx_seq_one_letter_code
_entity_poly.pdbx_strand_id
1 'polypeptide(L)'
;MLFETNHDAKMSRTRNRPLVRGLVSSRSAVIFALAAGAVGTGILWYGVNPTTAMLGAANAVLYACIYTPLKRIHPVNTWIGAIVGGIPPLMGWCAAGASAGGWLLAALLFAWQFPHFNALSHPIRHEYLAAGYRMLVSLNPRMNTRVALRYSLLMFPICIGLSYVNVTDRYFILTSSAMNGWMAVEAFRYWRSGGGETKTAVLRARGLFWASVWHLPIVLVLALLHKKGLWDGVVRSVGHVLGLRDGEEEEDEWEWVDDE
;
A
#
# COMPACT_ATOMS: atom_id res chain seq x y z
N MET A 1 -0.47 -15.48 -12.57
CA MET A 1 -0.18 -16.93 -12.48
C MET A 1 -0.44 -17.68 -13.77
N LEU A 2 -1.66 -17.70 -14.33
CA LEU A 2 -1.93 -18.49 -15.54
C LEU A 2 -1.04 -18.10 -16.75
N PHE A 3 -0.77 -16.81 -16.92
CA PHE A 3 0.13 -16.29 -17.96
C PHE A 3 1.64 -16.41 -17.62
N GLU A 4 1.98 -16.86 -16.41
CA GLU A 4 3.36 -16.83 -15.88
C GLU A 4 3.98 -18.23 -15.74
N THR A 5 3.23 -19.31 -15.97
CA THR A 5 3.63 -20.71 -15.68
C THR A 5 5.04 -21.08 -16.16
N ASN A 6 5.37 -20.80 -17.43
CA ASN A 6 6.68 -21.12 -18.02
C ASN A 6 7.84 -20.32 -17.41
N HIS A 7 7.56 -19.13 -16.90
CA HIS A 7 8.54 -18.24 -16.30
C HIS A 7 8.69 -18.51 -14.81
N ASP A 8 7.59 -18.81 -14.14
CA ASP A 8 7.57 -19.22 -12.75
C ASP A 8 8.35 -20.53 -12.54
N ALA A 9 8.38 -21.42 -13.54
CA ALA A 9 9.20 -22.62 -13.54
C ALA A 9 10.72 -22.33 -13.45
N LYS A 10 11.16 -21.16 -13.91
CA LYS A 10 12.58 -20.78 -13.98
C LYS A 10 13.10 -20.12 -12.71
N MET A 11 12.24 -19.71 -11.79
CA MET A 11 12.66 -19.06 -10.54
C MET A 11 12.58 -20.02 -9.36
N SER A 12 13.61 -20.01 -8.53
CA SER A 12 13.75 -20.79 -7.30
C SER A 12 12.50 -20.73 -6.41
N ARG A 13 11.96 -19.53 -6.23
CA ARG A 13 10.80 -19.24 -5.38
C ARG A 13 9.46 -19.74 -5.93
N THR A 14 9.30 -19.82 -7.25
CA THR A 14 7.97 -20.00 -7.88
C THR A 14 7.81 -21.33 -8.62
N ARG A 15 8.90 -22.09 -8.81
CA ARG A 15 8.88 -23.40 -9.47
C ARG A 15 7.96 -24.44 -8.81
N ASN A 16 7.68 -24.27 -7.52
CA ASN A 16 6.84 -25.20 -6.74
C ASN A 16 5.35 -24.84 -6.74
N ARG A 17 4.93 -23.82 -7.51
CA ARG A 17 3.51 -23.40 -7.58
C ARG A 17 2.63 -24.52 -8.17
N PRO A 18 1.37 -24.69 -7.71
CA PRO A 18 0.49 -25.78 -8.17
C PRO A 18 0.30 -25.85 -9.69
N LEU A 19 0.15 -24.70 -10.36
CA LEU A 19 0.00 -24.62 -11.82
C LEU A 19 1.29 -24.99 -12.58
N VAL A 20 2.46 -24.67 -12.02
CA VAL A 20 3.75 -25.02 -12.62
C VAL A 20 4.00 -26.52 -12.53
N ARG A 21 3.56 -27.13 -11.43
CA ARG A 21 3.68 -28.57 -11.18
C ARG A 21 2.61 -29.41 -11.88
N GLY A 22 1.64 -28.78 -12.56
CA GLY A 22 0.51 -29.49 -13.16
C GLY A 22 -0.46 -30.12 -12.15
N LEU A 23 -0.40 -29.74 -10.88
CA LEU A 23 -1.33 -30.25 -9.84
C LEU A 23 -2.76 -29.73 -10.03
N VAL A 24 -2.92 -28.63 -10.76
CA VAL A 24 -4.20 -28.02 -11.09
C VAL A 24 -4.22 -27.75 -12.59
N SER A 25 -5.31 -28.12 -13.27
CA SER A 25 -5.45 -27.84 -14.70
C SER A 25 -5.67 -26.34 -14.95
N SER A 26 -5.18 -25.81 -16.08
CA SER A 26 -5.39 -24.41 -16.46
C SER A 26 -6.89 -24.06 -16.55
N ARG A 27 -7.73 -25.00 -17.02
CA ARG A 27 -9.18 -24.80 -17.11
C ARG A 27 -9.81 -24.64 -15.73
N SER A 28 -9.48 -25.55 -14.80
CA SER A 28 -9.98 -25.48 -13.41
C SER A 28 -9.56 -24.18 -12.74
N ALA A 29 -8.33 -23.72 -12.97
CA ALA A 29 -7.86 -22.45 -12.43
C ALA A 29 -8.58 -21.22 -13.01
N VAL A 30 -8.92 -21.21 -14.31
CA VAL A 30 -9.73 -20.14 -14.92
C VAL A 30 -11.13 -20.12 -14.33
N ILE A 31 -11.79 -21.28 -14.28
CA ILE A 31 -13.16 -21.39 -13.74
C ILE A 31 -13.18 -20.92 -12.30
N PHE A 32 -12.23 -21.37 -11.48
CA PHE A 32 -12.10 -20.93 -10.10
C PHE A 32 -11.88 -19.41 -9.99
N ALA A 33 -10.98 -18.84 -10.80
CA ALA A 33 -10.71 -17.41 -10.78
C ALA A 33 -11.94 -16.57 -11.19
N LEU A 34 -12.68 -17.00 -12.22
CA LEU A 34 -13.90 -16.34 -12.66
C LEU A 34 -15.02 -16.45 -11.62
N ALA A 35 -15.21 -17.63 -11.04
CA ALA A 35 -16.20 -17.85 -9.99
C ALA A 35 -15.89 -17.02 -8.73
N ALA A 36 -14.64 -17.07 -8.25
CA ALA A 36 -14.21 -16.28 -7.10
C ALA A 36 -14.30 -14.77 -7.36
N GLY A 37 -13.95 -14.33 -8.58
CA GLY A 37 -14.11 -12.94 -9.00
C GLY A 37 -15.57 -12.50 -9.00
N ALA A 38 -16.46 -13.26 -9.65
CA ALA A 38 -17.89 -12.94 -9.72
C ALA A 38 -18.56 -12.94 -8.35
N VAL A 39 -18.29 -13.96 -7.53
CA VAL A 39 -18.82 -14.07 -6.16
C VAL A 39 -18.29 -12.93 -5.29
N GLY A 40 -16.98 -12.67 -5.32
CA GLY A 40 -16.36 -11.59 -4.55
C GLY A 40 -16.89 -10.21 -4.95
N THR A 41 -17.03 -9.93 -6.25
CA THR A 41 -17.64 -8.69 -6.73
C THR A 41 -19.11 -8.59 -6.34
N GLY A 42 -19.87 -9.69 -6.41
CA GLY A 42 -21.27 -9.73 -5.94
C GLY A 42 -21.41 -9.41 -4.46
N ILE A 43 -20.56 -10.00 -3.61
CA ILE A 43 -20.52 -9.71 -2.17
C ILE A 43 -20.25 -8.22 -1.92
N LEU A 44 -19.29 -7.62 -2.64
CA LEU A 44 -19.01 -6.18 -2.49
C LEU A 44 -20.17 -5.30 -2.98
N TRP A 45 -20.85 -5.71 -4.06
CA TRP A 45 -21.94 -4.93 -4.65
C TRP A 45 -23.14 -4.86 -3.71
N TYR A 46 -23.57 -6.00 -3.16
CA TYR A 46 -24.73 -6.08 -2.29
C TYR A 46 -24.42 -5.83 -0.82
N GLY A 47 -23.20 -6.13 -0.36
CA GLY A 47 -22.81 -6.04 1.05
C GLY A 47 -22.06 -4.76 1.45
N VAL A 48 -21.53 -3.99 0.50
CA VAL A 48 -20.76 -2.77 0.79
C VAL A 48 -21.32 -1.58 0.02
N ASN A 49 -20.98 -1.46 -1.27
CA ASN A 49 -21.57 -0.50 -2.20
C ASN A 49 -21.08 -0.75 -3.64
N PRO A 50 -21.82 -0.26 -4.65
CA PRO A 50 -21.44 -0.39 -6.06
C PRO A 50 -20.03 0.16 -6.39
N THR A 51 -19.63 1.28 -5.80
CA THR A 51 -18.33 1.93 -6.06
C THR A 51 -17.16 1.00 -5.69
N THR A 52 -17.19 0.43 -4.49
CA THR A 52 -16.17 -0.51 -4.00
C THR A 52 -16.14 -1.78 -4.84
N ALA A 53 -17.31 -2.28 -5.27
CA ALA A 53 -17.41 -3.45 -6.15
C ALA A 53 -16.78 -3.20 -7.52
N MET A 54 -17.08 -2.05 -8.15
CA MET A 54 -16.51 -1.66 -9.43
C MET A 54 -14.99 -1.45 -9.35
N LEU A 55 -14.50 -0.81 -8.29
CA LEU A 55 -13.06 -0.67 -8.03
C LEU A 55 -12.38 -2.04 -7.88
N GLY A 56 -13.00 -2.97 -7.16
CA GLY A 56 -12.49 -4.34 -7.00
C GLY A 56 -12.42 -5.10 -8.32
N ALA A 57 -13.49 -5.05 -9.12
CA ALA A 57 -13.55 -5.70 -10.43
C ALA A 57 -12.53 -5.09 -11.40
N ALA A 58 -12.44 -3.75 -11.46
CA ALA A 58 -11.46 -3.05 -12.28
C ALA A 58 -10.02 -3.38 -11.86
N ASN A 59 -9.75 -3.49 -10.55
CA ASN A 59 -8.43 -3.85 -10.05
C ASN A 59 -8.04 -5.29 -10.42
N ALA A 60 -8.99 -6.23 -10.38
CA ALA A 60 -8.75 -7.61 -10.82
C ALA A 60 -8.34 -7.68 -12.30
N VAL A 61 -9.05 -6.93 -13.17
CA VAL A 61 -8.71 -6.81 -14.60
C VAL A 61 -7.36 -6.12 -14.79
N LEU A 62 -7.12 -5.00 -14.11
CA LEU A 62 -5.84 -4.28 -14.15
C LEU A 62 -4.68 -5.19 -13.76
N TYR A 63 -4.84 -5.99 -12.72
CA TYR A 63 -3.82 -6.93 -12.28
C TYR A 63 -3.57 -8.06 -13.29
N ALA A 64 -4.63 -8.76 -13.68
CA ALA A 64 -4.53 -9.98 -14.48
C ALA A 64 -4.20 -9.71 -15.95
N CYS A 65 -4.84 -8.70 -16.55
CA CYS A 65 -4.80 -8.44 -17.99
C CYS A 65 -3.76 -7.38 -18.37
N ILE A 66 -3.43 -6.43 -17.48
CA ILE A 66 -2.50 -5.33 -17.81
C ILE A 66 -1.16 -5.54 -17.09
N TYR A 67 -1.16 -5.57 -15.76
CA TYR A 67 0.08 -5.64 -14.98
C TYR A 67 0.86 -6.94 -15.23
N THR A 68 0.19 -8.09 -15.21
CA THR A 68 0.83 -9.40 -15.37
C THR A 68 1.64 -9.52 -16.68
N PRO A 69 1.08 -9.23 -17.87
CA PRO A 69 1.88 -9.25 -19.10
C PRO A 69 2.91 -8.11 -19.14
N LEU A 70 2.61 -6.93 -18.59
CA LEU A 70 3.51 -5.78 -18.66
C LEU A 70 4.86 -6.03 -17.96
N LYS A 71 4.92 -6.89 -16.94
CA LYS A 71 6.18 -7.34 -16.31
C LYS A 71 7.20 -7.90 -17.30
N ARG A 72 6.74 -8.40 -18.45
CA ARG A 72 7.56 -8.98 -19.52
C ARG A 72 7.99 -7.96 -20.57
N ILE A 73 7.25 -6.87 -20.69
CA ILE A 73 7.33 -5.96 -21.82
C ILE A 73 8.13 -4.72 -21.44
N HIS A 74 7.78 -4.07 -20.31
CA HIS A 74 8.28 -2.74 -19.99
C HIS A 74 8.51 -2.52 -18.48
N PRO A 75 9.56 -1.78 -18.06
CA PRO A 75 9.82 -1.45 -16.66
C PRO A 75 8.71 -0.63 -15.97
N VAL A 76 7.79 -0.03 -16.74
CA VAL A 76 6.58 0.66 -16.21
C VAL A 76 5.66 -0.30 -15.44
N ASN A 77 5.85 -1.62 -15.58
CA ASN A 77 5.12 -2.60 -14.78
C ASN A 77 5.15 -2.30 -13.27
N THR A 78 6.26 -1.76 -12.72
CA THR A 78 6.33 -1.41 -11.29
C THR A 78 5.32 -0.34 -10.92
N TRP A 79 5.10 0.67 -11.79
CA TRP A 79 4.12 1.72 -11.55
C TRP A 79 2.69 1.22 -11.66
N ILE A 80 2.38 0.40 -12.67
CA ILE A 80 1.05 -0.21 -12.79
C ILE A 80 0.77 -1.15 -11.62
N GLY A 81 1.76 -1.95 -11.22
CA GLY A 81 1.68 -2.79 -10.02
C GLY A 81 1.48 -1.97 -8.75
N ALA A 82 2.05 -0.77 -8.69
CA ALA A 82 1.84 0.12 -7.58
C ALA A 82 0.41 0.68 -7.55
N ILE A 83 -0.18 1.03 -8.70
CA ILE A 83 -1.60 1.41 -8.79
C ILE A 83 -2.48 0.28 -8.26
N VAL A 84 -2.20 -0.95 -8.67
CA VAL A 84 -2.95 -2.13 -8.19
C VAL A 84 -2.89 -2.28 -6.66
N GLY A 85 -1.76 -1.97 -6.04
CA GLY A 85 -1.62 -2.02 -4.57
C GLY A 85 -2.18 -0.81 -3.83
N GLY A 86 -2.34 0.33 -4.50
CA GLY A 86 -2.99 1.52 -3.94
C GLY A 86 -4.53 1.47 -3.96
N ILE A 87 -5.13 0.66 -4.86
CA ILE A 87 -6.59 0.53 -4.96
C ILE A 87 -7.24 -0.13 -3.72
N PRO A 88 -6.70 -1.19 -3.09
CA PRO A 88 -7.35 -1.82 -1.94
C PRO A 88 -7.57 -0.88 -0.72
N PRO A 89 -6.64 -0.01 -0.32
CA PRO A 89 -6.93 1.02 0.68
C PRO A 89 -8.04 1.98 0.25
N LEU A 90 -8.08 2.37 -1.03
CA LEU A 90 -9.15 3.21 -1.56
C LEU A 90 -10.50 2.51 -1.48
N MET A 91 -10.56 1.22 -1.80
CA MET A 91 -11.75 0.38 -1.64
C MET A 91 -12.22 0.35 -0.17
N GLY A 92 -11.29 0.14 0.77
CA GLY A 92 -11.60 0.17 2.20
C GLY A 92 -12.15 1.53 2.65
N TRP A 93 -11.63 2.62 2.09
CA TRP A 93 -12.12 3.97 2.37
C TRP A 93 -13.50 4.22 1.77
N CYS A 94 -13.72 3.82 0.51
CA CYS A 94 -15.03 3.90 -0.16
C CYS A 94 -16.11 3.09 0.55
N ALA A 95 -15.76 2.07 1.34
CA ALA A 95 -16.71 1.34 2.17
C ALA A 95 -17.29 2.21 3.32
N ALA A 96 -16.53 3.16 3.85
CA ALA A 96 -16.94 4.04 4.95
C ALA A 96 -17.40 5.45 4.47
N GLY A 97 -17.02 5.86 3.26
CA GLY A 97 -17.42 7.13 2.65
C GLY A 97 -16.31 7.70 1.77
N ALA A 98 -16.61 8.03 0.51
CA ALA A 98 -15.61 8.55 -0.43
C ALA A 98 -15.16 9.97 -0.01
N SER A 99 -13.85 10.15 0.25
CA SER A 99 -13.27 11.46 0.54
C SER A 99 -11.81 11.54 0.10
N ALA A 100 -11.23 12.75 0.16
CA ALA A 100 -9.82 12.97 -0.18
C ALA A 100 -8.85 12.11 0.65
N GLY A 101 -9.24 11.70 1.86
CA GLY A 101 -8.43 10.83 2.73
C GLY A 101 -8.13 9.46 2.09
N GLY A 102 -9.10 8.87 1.39
CA GLY A 102 -8.91 7.58 0.72
C GLY A 102 -7.87 7.64 -0.39
N TRP A 103 -7.85 8.73 -1.16
CA TRP A 103 -6.85 8.98 -2.20
C TRP A 103 -5.45 9.19 -1.62
N LEU A 104 -5.34 9.89 -0.50
CA LEU A 104 -4.06 10.09 0.18
C LEU A 104 -3.52 8.78 0.78
N LEU A 105 -4.38 7.94 1.35
CA LEU A 105 -3.99 6.62 1.83
C LEU A 105 -3.56 5.70 0.68
N ALA A 106 -4.30 5.74 -0.44
CA ALA A 106 -3.92 5.04 -1.67
C ALA A 106 -2.57 5.53 -2.22
N ALA A 107 -2.35 6.85 -2.21
CA ALA A 107 -1.09 7.47 -2.63
C ALA A 107 0.07 7.08 -1.69
N LEU A 108 -0.17 6.96 -0.38
CA LEU A 108 0.82 6.51 0.59
C LEU A 108 1.28 5.10 0.27
N LEU A 109 0.34 4.16 0.06
CA LEU A 109 0.69 2.78 -0.28
C LEU A 109 1.35 2.67 -1.66
N PHE A 110 0.86 3.43 -2.64
CA PHE A 110 1.48 3.56 -3.95
C PHE A 110 2.94 4.00 -3.85
N ALA A 111 3.21 5.06 -3.08
CA ALA A 111 4.56 5.59 -2.89
C ALA A 111 5.45 4.60 -2.13
N TRP A 112 4.95 4.00 -1.06
CA TRP A 112 5.68 3.05 -0.22
C TRP A 112 6.18 1.82 -0.98
N GLN A 113 5.43 1.36 -1.99
CA GLN A 113 5.82 0.18 -2.76
C GLN A 113 7.14 0.34 -3.50
N PHE A 114 7.53 1.55 -3.89
CA PHE A 114 8.78 1.77 -4.62
C PHE A 114 10.03 1.50 -3.79
N PRO A 115 10.28 2.15 -2.63
CA PRO A 115 11.43 1.80 -1.80
C PRO A 115 11.41 0.34 -1.36
N HIS A 116 10.22 -0.23 -1.08
CA HIS A 116 10.08 -1.63 -0.71
C HIS A 116 10.49 -2.59 -1.84
N PHE A 117 9.83 -2.50 -2.99
CA PHE A 117 10.02 -3.43 -4.11
C PHE A 117 11.37 -3.23 -4.79
N ASN A 118 11.83 -1.99 -4.97
CA ASN A 118 13.12 -1.70 -5.61
C ASN A 118 14.29 -2.22 -4.78
N ALA A 119 14.16 -2.20 -3.45
CA ALA A 119 15.12 -2.80 -2.53
C ALA A 119 15.06 -4.34 -2.53
N LEU A 120 13.85 -4.90 -2.41
CA LEU A 120 13.62 -6.35 -2.39
C LEU A 120 14.12 -7.04 -3.66
N SER A 121 13.89 -6.43 -4.81
CA SER A 121 14.21 -7.02 -6.11
C SER A 121 15.70 -6.90 -6.47
N HIS A 122 16.47 -6.06 -5.76
CA HIS A 122 17.90 -5.86 -6.01
C HIS A 122 18.76 -7.12 -5.91
N PRO A 123 18.72 -7.90 -4.80
CA PRO A 123 19.54 -9.12 -4.69
C PRO A 123 19.14 -10.21 -5.70
N ILE A 124 17.88 -10.24 -6.15
CA ILE A 124 17.34 -11.29 -7.03
C ILE A 124 17.13 -10.81 -8.48
N ARG A 125 17.73 -9.68 -8.85
CA ARG A 125 17.55 -9.05 -10.18
C ARG A 125 18.00 -9.93 -11.34
N HIS A 126 18.99 -10.78 -11.12
CA HIS A 126 19.51 -11.72 -12.12
C HIS A 126 18.55 -12.88 -12.34
N GLU A 127 17.88 -13.37 -11.28
CA GLU A 127 16.82 -14.38 -11.41
C GLU A 127 15.63 -13.82 -12.19
N TYR A 128 15.24 -12.56 -11.94
CA TYR A 128 14.21 -11.90 -12.73
C TYR A 128 14.56 -11.84 -14.22
N LEU A 129 15.79 -11.42 -14.53
CA LEU A 129 16.25 -11.30 -15.91
C LEU A 129 16.34 -12.68 -16.58
N ALA A 130 16.86 -13.70 -15.88
CA ALA A 130 16.96 -15.07 -16.38
C ALA A 130 15.59 -15.73 -16.61
N ALA A 131 14.61 -15.40 -15.76
CA ALA A 131 13.23 -15.80 -15.98
C ALA A 131 12.57 -15.04 -17.15
N GLY A 132 13.18 -13.96 -17.65
CA GLY A 132 12.75 -13.13 -18.79
C GLY A 132 11.91 -11.91 -18.40
N TYR A 133 11.86 -11.55 -17.12
CA TYR A 133 11.17 -10.35 -16.66
C TYR A 133 12.00 -9.10 -16.93
N ARG A 134 11.33 -8.02 -17.34
CA ARG A 134 11.94 -6.74 -17.71
C ARG A 134 11.75 -5.72 -16.58
N MET A 135 12.31 -6.02 -15.41
CA MET A 135 12.18 -5.19 -14.22
C MET A 135 13.15 -4.01 -14.25
N LEU A 136 12.74 -2.87 -13.69
CA LEU A 136 13.58 -1.66 -13.63
C LEU A 136 14.93 -1.93 -12.96
N VAL A 137 14.94 -2.74 -11.89
CA VAL A 137 16.15 -3.13 -11.16
C VAL A 137 17.16 -3.91 -12.01
N SER A 138 16.69 -4.65 -13.02
CA SER A 138 17.54 -5.44 -13.91
C SER A 138 18.01 -4.62 -15.11
N LEU A 139 17.15 -3.75 -15.65
CA LEU A 139 17.44 -2.95 -16.84
C LEU A 139 18.25 -1.69 -16.53
N ASN A 140 17.94 -1.01 -15.43
CA ASN A 140 18.62 0.20 -15.01
C ASN A 140 18.69 0.31 -13.47
N PRO A 141 19.66 -0.37 -12.83
CA PRO A 141 19.81 -0.38 -11.38
C PRO A 141 20.02 1.01 -10.76
N ARG A 142 20.67 1.94 -11.49
CA ARG A 142 20.86 3.33 -11.04
C ARG A 142 19.54 4.10 -11.00
N MET A 143 18.70 3.90 -12.00
CA MET A 143 17.37 4.51 -12.01
C MET A 143 16.47 3.89 -10.95
N ASN A 144 16.58 2.57 -10.72
CA ASN A 144 15.88 1.86 -9.65
C ASN A 144 16.12 2.50 -8.27
N THR A 145 17.39 2.80 -7.94
CA THR A 145 17.72 3.44 -6.65
C THR A 145 17.22 4.88 -6.57
N ARG A 146 17.26 5.62 -7.68
CA ARG A 146 16.74 7.00 -7.77
C ARG A 146 15.22 7.03 -7.58
N VAL A 147 14.49 6.10 -8.18
CA VAL A 147 13.04 5.98 -8.02
C VAL A 147 12.71 5.65 -6.58
N ALA A 148 13.43 4.71 -5.95
CA ALA A 148 13.25 4.41 -4.53
C ALA A 148 13.37 5.66 -3.65
N LEU A 149 14.43 6.47 -3.85
CA LEU A 149 14.63 7.71 -3.11
C LEU A 149 13.52 8.74 -3.37
N ARG A 150 13.12 8.96 -4.63
CA ARG A 150 12.07 9.94 -4.97
C ARG A 150 10.75 9.63 -4.26
N TYR A 151 10.35 8.37 -4.25
CA TYR A 151 9.11 7.96 -3.59
C TYR A 151 9.24 7.90 -2.07
N SER A 152 10.42 7.61 -1.52
CA SER A 152 10.70 7.81 -0.08
C SER A 152 10.46 9.26 0.35
N LEU A 153 10.89 10.23 -0.46
CA LEU A 153 10.67 11.65 -0.21
C LEU A 153 9.21 12.08 -0.45
N LEU A 154 8.53 11.47 -1.42
CA LEU A 154 7.12 11.77 -1.71
C LEU A 154 6.18 11.44 -0.54
N MET A 155 6.56 10.55 0.37
CA MET A 155 5.72 10.21 1.52
C MET A 155 5.60 11.35 2.55
N PHE A 156 6.55 12.29 2.61
CA PHE A 156 6.43 13.46 3.47
C PHE A 156 5.21 14.34 3.13
N PRO A 157 5.07 14.87 1.90
CA PRO A 157 3.89 15.66 1.55
C PRO A 157 2.59 14.85 1.60
N ILE A 158 2.61 13.53 1.39
CA ILE A 158 1.41 12.69 1.53
C ILE A 158 0.94 12.64 3.00
N CYS A 159 1.85 12.39 3.94
CA CYS A 159 1.51 12.39 5.37
C CYS A 159 1.06 13.76 5.87
N ILE A 160 1.67 14.85 5.36
CA ILE A 160 1.20 16.22 5.62
C ILE A 160 -0.21 16.40 5.06
N GLY A 161 -0.47 15.90 3.85
CA GLY A 161 -1.79 15.91 3.22
C GLY A 161 -2.86 15.24 4.08
N LEU A 162 -2.56 14.09 4.69
CA LEU A 162 -3.50 13.37 5.60
C LEU A 162 -3.91 14.24 6.79
N SER A 163 -2.98 15.02 7.35
CA SER A 163 -3.27 15.96 8.42
C SER A 163 -4.06 17.17 7.91
N TYR A 164 -3.72 17.68 6.73
CA TYR A 164 -4.41 18.81 6.10
C TYR A 164 -5.88 18.54 5.79
N VAL A 165 -6.21 17.33 5.30
CA VAL A 165 -7.60 16.91 5.06
C VAL A 165 -8.34 16.46 6.33
N ASN A 166 -7.76 16.70 7.51
CA ASN A 166 -8.32 16.34 8.82
C ASN A 166 -8.55 14.84 9.05
N VAL A 167 -7.81 13.95 8.37
CA VAL A 167 -7.83 12.51 8.67
C VAL A 167 -7.06 12.23 9.96
N THR A 168 -5.92 12.90 10.15
CA THR A 168 -5.08 12.82 11.35
C THR A 168 -4.90 14.19 11.98
N ASP A 169 -4.52 14.23 13.26
CA ASP A 169 -4.10 15.45 13.94
C ASP A 169 -2.79 16.04 13.35
N ARG A 170 -2.38 17.23 13.84
CA ARG A 170 -1.14 17.91 13.41
C ARG A 170 0.12 17.25 13.95
N TYR A 171 0.05 16.53 15.07
CA TYR A 171 1.17 15.82 15.68
C TYR A 171 1.60 14.60 14.85
N PHE A 172 0.68 14.03 14.06
CA PHE A 172 1.00 13.03 13.05
C PHE A 172 2.09 13.49 12.09
N ILE A 173 2.15 14.78 11.74
CA ILE A 173 3.21 15.30 10.86
C ILE A 173 4.59 15.06 11.50
N LEU A 174 4.73 15.30 12.80
CA LEU A 174 5.99 15.10 13.51
C LEU A 174 6.35 13.62 13.60
N THR A 175 5.41 12.78 14.07
CA THR A 175 5.67 11.35 14.29
C THR A 175 5.88 10.60 12.97
N SER A 176 5.11 10.89 11.93
CA SER A 176 5.30 10.32 10.59
C SER A 176 6.58 10.84 9.92
N SER A 177 6.98 12.10 10.13
CA SER A 177 8.23 12.65 9.58
C SER A 177 9.47 11.94 10.13
N ALA A 178 9.47 11.52 11.39
CA ALA A 178 10.57 10.73 11.95
C ALA A 178 10.73 9.39 11.20
N MET A 179 9.61 8.68 10.95
CA MET A 179 9.63 7.41 10.23
C MET A 179 9.96 7.58 8.74
N ASN A 180 9.37 8.58 8.09
CA ASN A 180 9.69 8.94 6.71
C ASN A 180 11.17 9.34 6.57
N GLY A 181 11.72 10.04 7.56
CA GLY A 181 13.13 10.41 7.66
C GLY A 181 14.04 9.20 7.69
N TRP A 182 13.76 8.22 8.55
CA TRP A 182 14.55 7.00 8.61
C TRP A 182 14.58 6.26 7.26
N MET A 183 13.42 6.06 6.64
CA MET A 183 13.35 5.42 5.32
C MET A 183 14.02 6.25 4.22
N ALA A 184 13.92 7.59 4.27
CA ALA A 184 14.59 8.47 3.31
C ALA A 184 16.12 8.41 3.46
N VAL A 185 16.65 8.32 4.68
CA VAL A 185 18.09 8.12 4.92
C VAL A 185 18.55 6.78 4.34
N GLU A 186 17.82 5.69 4.57
CA GLU A 186 18.17 4.39 3.98
C GLU A 186 18.05 4.41 2.44
N ALA A 187 17.05 5.09 1.90
CA ALA A 187 16.89 5.25 0.46
C ALA A 187 18.02 6.10 -0.15
N PHE A 188 18.48 7.12 0.56
CA PHE A 188 19.62 7.93 0.17
C PHE A 188 20.92 7.12 0.18
N ARG A 189 21.14 6.30 1.22
CA ARG A 189 22.28 5.36 1.30
C ARG A 189 22.26 4.37 0.16
N TYR A 190 21.09 3.83 -0.18
CA TYR A 190 20.92 2.94 -1.34
C TYR A 190 21.16 3.66 -2.67
N TRP A 191 20.64 4.87 -2.85
CA TRP A 191 20.92 5.70 -4.03
C TRP A 191 22.40 6.02 -4.20
N ARG A 192 23.09 6.42 -3.13
CA ARG A 192 24.52 6.72 -3.13
C ARG A 192 25.40 5.49 -3.43
N SER A 193 24.89 4.27 -3.17
CA SER A 193 25.58 3.04 -3.57
C SER A 193 25.57 2.79 -5.09
N GLY A 194 24.76 3.55 -5.85
CA GLY A 194 24.69 3.47 -7.31
C GLY A 194 23.96 2.23 -7.86
N GLY A 195 23.43 1.35 -7.01
CA GLY A 195 22.70 0.15 -7.46
C GLY A 195 23.57 -0.90 -8.14
N GLY A 196 24.88 -0.93 -7.86
CA GLY A 196 25.80 -1.96 -8.39
C GLY A 196 25.61 -3.35 -7.76
N GLU A 197 26.53 -4.25 -8.08
CA GLU A 197 26.65 -5.62 -7.51
C GLU A 197 27.58 -5.68 -6.30
N THR A 198 28.13 -4.53 -5.91
CA THR A 198 29.02 -4.47 -4.76
C THR A 198 28.30 -4.97 -3.51
N LYS A 199 29.04 -5.65 -2.63
CA LYS A 199 28.52 -6.10 -1.32
C LYS A 199 27.81 -4.96 -0.58
N THR A 200 28.39 -3.75 -0.66
CA THR A 200 27.81 -2.53 -0.10
C THR A 200 26.44 -2.20 -0.68
N ALA A 201 26.27 -2.23 -2.00
CA ALA A 201 24.97 -1.92 -2.63
C ALA A 201 23.88 -2.92 -2.22
N VAL A 202 24.22 -4.21 -2.15
CA VAL A 202 23.31 -5.26 -1.67
C VAL A 202 22.94 -5.05 -0.20
N LEU A 203 23.91 -4.71 0.66
CA LEU A 203 23.65 -4.41 2.07
C LEU A 203 22.75 -3.17 2.24
N ARG A 204 22.97 -2.10 1.46
CA ARG A 204 22.11 -0.91 1.48
C ARG A 204 20.70 -1.19 0.97
N ALA A 205 20.55 -2.02 -0.06
CA ALA A 205 19.24 -2.48 -0.51
C ALA A 205 18.51 -3.25 0.61
N ARG A 206 19.19 -4.17 1.30
CA ARG A 206 18.60 -4.90 2.43
C ARG A 206 18.22 -3.98 3.60
N GLY A 207 19.02 -2.96 3.87
CA GLY A 207 18.71 -1.92 4.87
C GLY A 207 17.42 -1.17 4.53
N LEU A 208 17.29 -0.68 3.29
CA LEU A 208 16.07 -0.02 2.82
C LEU A 208 14.85 -0.96 2.84
N PHE A 209 15.03 -2.24 2.48
CA PHE A 209 13.97 -3.23 2.53
C PHE A 209 13.41 -3.37 3.95
N TRP A 210 14.28 -3.59 4.95
CA TRP A 210 13.83 -3.70 6.34
C TRP A 210 13.23 -2.40 6.89
N ALA A 211 13.81 -1.25 6.54
CA ALA A 211 13.22 0.04 6.88
C ALA A 211 11.79 0.16 6.31
N SER A 212 11.58 -0.23 5.06
CA SER A 212 10.24 -0.20 4.45
C SER A 212 9.25 -1.17 5.11
N VAL A 213 9.70 -2.37 5.53
CA VAL A 213 8.86 -3.36 6.20
C VAL A 213 8.32 -2.84 7.53
N TRP A 214 9.14 -2.15 8.31
CA TRP A 214 8.72 -1.55 9.59
C TRP A 214 8.00 -0.21 9.41
N HIS A 215 8.39 0.57 8.39
CA HIS A 215 7.85 1.89 8.14
C HIS A 215 6.32 1.89 7.97
N LEU A 216 5.79 1.06 7.06
CA LEU A 216 4.36 1.06 6.76
C LEU A 216 3.47 0.73 7.98
N PRO A 217 3.67 -0.39 8.70
CA PRO A 217 2.83 -0.70 9.86
C PRO A 217 2.95 0.37 10.95
N ILE A 218 4.15 0.91 11.20
CA ILE A 218 4.34 1.97 12.20
C ILE A 218 3.58 3.24 11.78
N VAL A 219 3.72 3.70 10.53
CA VAL A 219 3.02 4.90 10.05
C VAL A 219 1.50 4.71 10.06
N LEU A 220 1.00 3.52 9.73
CA LEU A 220 -0.44 3.24 9.81
C LEU A 220 -0.94 3.20 11.26
N VAL A 221 -0.18 2.62 12.19
CA VAL A 221 -0.50 2.66 13.63
C VAL A 221 -0.48 4.09 14.15
N LEU A 222 0.53 4.88 13.79
CA LEU A 222 0.60 6.31 14.13
C LEU A 222 -0.59 7.08 13.55
N ALA A 223 -1.01 6.79 12.33
CA ALA A 223 -2.19 7.42 11.72
C ALA A 223 -3.48 7.07 12.47
N LEU A 224 -3.59 5.83 12.98
CA LEU A 224 -4.71 5.41 13.83
C LEU A 224 -4.67 6.11 15.19
N LEU A 225 -3.50 6.17 15.85
CA LEU A 225 -3.34 6.84 17.15
C LEU A 225 -3.61 8.34 17.06
N HIS A 226 -3.26 8.96 15.93
CA HIS A 226 -3.51 10.37 15.65
C HIS A 226 -4.81 10.60 14.89
N LYS A 227 -5.71 9.62 14.83
CA LYS A 227 -7.02 9.80 14.19
C LYS A 227 -7.77 10.92 14.91
N LYS A 228 -8.21 11.92 14.16
CA LYS A 228 -8.90 13.09 14.71
C LYS A 228 -10.18 12.65 15.46
N GLY A 229 -10.35 13.13 16.70
CA GLY A 229 -11.49 12.81 17.56
C GLY A 229 -11.44 11.44 18.26
N LEU A 230 -10.36 10.65 18.10
CA LEU A 230 -10.23 9.36 18.77
C LEU A 230 -10.14 9.53 20.30
N TRP A 231 -9.23 10.39 20.76
CA TRP A 231 -8.98 10.57 22.19
C TRP A 231 -10.13 11.28 22.90
N ASP A 232 -10.85 12.17 22.22
CA ASP A 232 -12.06 12.80 22.78
C ASP A 232 -13.17 11.76 23.04
N GLY A 233 -13.27 10.73 22.19
CA GLY A 233 -14.18 9.60 22.40
C GLY A 233 -13.73 8.68 23.55
N VAL A 234 -12.42 8.42 23.65
CA VAL A 234 -11.84 7.60 24.73
C VAL A 234 -11.99 8.29 26.08
N VAL A 235 -11.67 9.59 26.17
CA VAL A 235 -11.80 10.37 27.40
C VAL A 235 -13.25 10.46 27.84
N ARG A 236 -14.21 10.65 26.92
CA ARG A 236 -15.65 10.60 27.23
C ARG A 236 -16.08 9.23 27.77
N SER A 237 -15.65 8.15 27.10
CA SER A 237 -16.01 6.78 27.51
C SER A 237 -15.42 6.42 28.88
N VAL A 238 -14.18 6.81 29.14
CA VAL A 238 -13.50 6.59 30.43
C VAL A 238 -14.10 7.48 31.52
N GLY A 239 -14.44 8.73 31.21
CA GLY A 239 -15.12 9.65 32.15
C GLY A 239 -16.48 9.13 32.60
N HIS A 240 -17.26 8.57 31.68
CA HIS A 240 -18.55 7.91 31.99
C HIS A 240 -18.36 6.64 32.84
N VAL A 241 -17.34 5.82 32.55
CA VAL A 241 -17.05 4.60 33.33
C VAL A 241 -16.52 4.92 34.74
N LEU A 242 -15.80 6.02 34.90
CA LEU A 242 -15.24 6.46 36.19
C LEU A 242 -16.22 7.34 37.00
N GLY A 243 -17.42 7.64 36.48
CA GLY A 243 -18.41 8.50 37.16
C GLY A 243 -17.93 9.95 37.36
N LEU A 244 -17.02 10.42 36.51
CA LEU A 244 -16.38 11.74 36.65
C LEU A 244 -17.12 12.85 35.90
N ARG A 245 -18.25 12.57 35.25
CA ARG A 245 -19.01 13.58 34.50
C ARG A 245 -20.50 13.24 34.40
N ASP A 246 -21.21 13.40 35.52
CA ASP A 246 -22.68 13.46 35.60
C ASP A 246 -23.17 14.90 35.89
N GLY A 247 -22.46 15.94 35.42
CA GLY A 247 -22.69 17.31 35.93
C GLY A 247 -22.58 18.47 34.94
N GLU A 248 -22.54 18.24 33.63
CA GLU A 248 -22.50 19.33 32.63
C GLU A 248 -23.44 19.05 31.43
N GLU A 249 -24.53 18.30 31.62
CA GLU A 249 -25.50 18.01 30.55
C GLU A 249 -26.86 18.73 30.70
N GLU A 250 -27.04 19.66 31.66
CA GLU A 250 -28.32 20.38 31.82
C GLU A 250 -28.37 21.83 31.27
N GLU A 251 -27.25 22.45 30.86
CA GLU A 251 -27.29 23.88 30.46
C GLU A 251 -27.46 24.15 28.96
N ASP A 252 -27.21 23.20 28.06
CA ASP A 252 -27.25 23.45 26.60
C ASP A 252 -28.61 23.14 25.92
N GLU A 253 -29.62 22.64 26.65
CA GLU A 253 -30.93 22.28 26.07
C GLU A 253 -32.00 23.39 26.12
N TRP A 254 -31.74 24.53 26.78
CA TRP A 254 -32.77 25.57 27.00
C TRP A 254 -32.63 26.86 26.18
N GLU A 255 -31.58 27.05 25.37
CA GLU A 255 -31.34 28.34 24.67
C GLU A 255 -32.00 28.45 23.27
N TRP A 256 -32.86 27.50 22.87
CA TRP A 256 -33.54 27.51 21.55
C TRP A 256 -35.07 27.56 21.61
N VAL A 257 -35.66 27.84 22.77
CA VAL A 257 -37.10 28.10 22.91
C VAL A 257 -37.26 29.40 23.70
N ASP A 258 -37.04 30.53 23.03
CA ASP A 258 -37.69 31.82 23.29
C ASP A 258 -37.01 32.88 22.42
N ASP A 259 -37.54 33.08 21.21
CA ASP A 259 -37.60 34.39 20.55
C ASP A 259 -38.66 34.30 19.44
N GLU A 260 -39.74 35.06 19.63
CA GLU A 260 -40.89 35.28 18.74
C GLU A 260 -40.53 35.90 17.38
#